data_AF-A0A352CV39-F1
#
_entry.id   AF-A0A352CV39-F1
#
_cell.length_a   1.000
_cell.length_b   1.000
_cell.length_c   1.000
_cell.angle_alpha   90.00
_cell.angle_beta   90.00
_cell.angle_gamma   90.00
#
_symmetry.space_group_name_H-M   'P 1'
#
loop_
_entity.id
_entity.type
_entity.pdbx_description
1 polymer ?
#
loop_
_entity_poly.entity_id
_entity_poly.type
_entity_poly.pdbx_seq_one_letter_code
_entity_poly.pdbx_strand_id
1 'polypeptide(L)'
;MSAFRRSGESYLVSYRDPHLKRTLEVYRNLPDFLKNFQADERTMTKYIIGAISELDTPLNASAKGDLAMTSWFAGLTEEDFQKEREEVLDAQPEDIRKLSAAAQAILDADNRCVIGSESVLEKDGDVLSVIRPLVQG
;
A
#
# COMPACT_ATOMS: atom_id res chain seq x y z
N MET A 1 -4.72 -4.93 -2.31
CA MET A 1 -3.31 -4.74 -1.90
C MET A 1 -3.01 -3.26 -1.89
N SER A 2 -2.01 -2.83 -1.15
CA SER A 2 -1.49 -1.47 -1.16
C SER A 2 0.01 -1.54 -0.91
N ALA A 3 0.76 -0.54 -1.35
CA ALA A 3 2.16 -0.42 -0.98
C ALA A 3 2.53 1.04 -0.74
N PHE A 4 3.50 1.24 0.13
CA PHE A 4 4.10 2.52 0.47
C PHE A 4 5.61 2.30 0.53
N ARG A 5 6.34 2.70 -0.52
CA ARG A 5 7.76 2.37 -0.66
C ARG A 5 8.65 3.51 -0.20
N ARG A 6 9.89 3.19 0.18
CA ARG A 6 10.94 4.17 0.55
C ARG A 6 11.22 5.20 -0.55
N SER A 7 10.97 4.86 -1.82
CA SER A 7 11.07 5.77 -2.96
C SER A 7 9.94 6.82 -3.00
N GLY A 8 8.93 6.72 -2.14
CA GLY A 8 7.70 7.50 -2.18
C GLY A 8 6.62 6.91 -3.10
N GLU A 9 6.96 5.91 -3.93
CA GLU A 9 5.98 5.20 -4.75
C GLU A 9 4.96 4.50 -3.85
N SER A 10 3.70 4.94 -3.96
CA SER A 10 2.61 4.43 -3.14
C SER A 10 1.34 4.25 -3.97
N TYR A 11 0.56 3.20 -3.68
CA TYR A 11 -0.66 2.90 -4.43
C TYR A 11 -1.67 2.12 -3.60
N LEU A 12 -2.94 2.21 -4.03
CA LEU A 12 -4.06 1.39 -3.58
C LEU A 12 -4.57 0.58 -4.77
N VAL A 13 -4.81 -0.72 -4.58
CA VAL A 13 -5.30 -1.59 -5.66
C VAL A 13 -6.30 -2.63 -5.16
N SER A 14 -7.37 -2.81 -5.93
CA SER A 14 -8.29 -3.94 -5.83
C SER A 14 -8.02 -4.91 -6.97
N TYR A 15 -8.31 -6.19 -6.74
CA TYR A 15 -8.03 -7.24 -7.71
C TYR A 15 -9.25 -8.13 -7.88
N ARG A 16 -9.65 -8.37 -9.13
CA ARG A 16 -10.89 -9.09 -9.50
C ARG A 16 -12.14 -8.48 -8.83
N ASP A 17 -12.16 -7.17 -8.74
CA ASP A 17 -13.22 -6.40 -8.12
C ASP A 17 -14.29 -6.03 -9.18
N PRO A 18 -15.57 -6.41 -8.98
CA PRO A 18 -16.62 -6.08 -9.92
C PRO A 18 -17.10 -4.62 -9.82
N HIS A 19 -16.55 -3.82 -8.90
CA HIS A 19 -17.01 -2.47 -8.62
C HIS A 19 -15.96 -1.40 -8.93
N LEU A 20 -16.37 -0.34 -9.64
CA LEU A 20 -15.53 0.82 -9.88
C LEU A 20 -15.78 1.91 -8.83
N LYS A 21 -16.95 2.56 -8.86
CA LYS A 21 -17.27 3.71 -8.00
C LYS A 21 -17.20 3.39 -6.51
N ARG A 22 -17.75 2.24 -6.11
CA ARG A 22 -17.74 1.79 -4.71
C ARG A 22 -16.32 1.64 -4.17
N THR A 23 -15.41 1.13 -4.99
CA THR A 23 -14.02 0.93 -4.60
C THR A 23 -13.28 2.26 -4.48
N LEU A 24 -13.51 3.19 -5.41
CA LEU A 24 -13.00 4.56 -5.30
C LEU A 24 -13.58 5.29 -4.08
N GLU A 25 -14.81 5.02 -3.68
CA GLU A 25 -15.41 5.55 -2.45
C GLU A 25 -14.71 4.98 -1.20
N VAL A 26 -14.44 3.67 -1.17
CA VAL A 26 -13.65 3.06 -0.08
C VAL A 26 -12.27 3.71 0.03
N TYR A 27 -11.58 3.95 -1.09
CA TYR A 27 -10.28 4.63 -1.08
C TYR A 27 -10.38 6.06 -0.59
N ARG A 28 -11.41 6.80 -1.00
CA ARG A 28 -11.66 8.18 -0.53
C ARG A 28 -11.87 8.27 0.99
N ASN A 29 -12.42 7.22 1.61
CA ASN A 29 -12.65 7.18 3.05
C ASN A 29 -11.44 6.69 3.86
N LEU A 30 -10.34 6.26 3.20
CA LEU A 30 -9.15 5.74 3.88
C LEU A 30 -8.48 6.76 4.82
N PRO A 31 -8.27 8.05 4.45
CA PRO A 31 -7.64 9.01 5.35
C PRO A 31 -8.42 9.21 6.65
N ASP A 32 -9.75 9.27 6.56
CA ASP A 32 -10.63 9.43 7.72
C ASP A 32 -10.65 8.18 8.61
N PHE A 33 -10.63 6.99 8.00
CA PHE A 33 -10.46 5.75 8.75
C PHE A 33 -9.15 5.73 9.54
N LEU A 34 -8.03 6.07 8.88
CA LEU A 34 -6.71 6.10 9.52
C LEU A 34 -6.66 7.14 10.64
N LYS A 35 -7.20 8.34 10.42
CA LYS A 35 -7.22 9.42 11.41
C LYS A 35 -7.95 9.03 12.70
N ASN A 36 -9.00 8.23 12.57
CA ASN A 36 -9.82 7.77 13.68
C ASN A 36 -9.46 6.35 14.15
N PHE A 37 -8.33 5.80 13.69
CA PHE A 37 -7.90 4.46 14.04
C PHE A 37 -7.73 4.31 15.56
N GLN A 38 -8.28 3.22 16.07
CA GLN A 38 -8.17 2.79 17.47
C GLN A 38 -7.89 1.29 17.48
N ALA A 39 -6.97 0.89 18.35
CA ALA A 39 -6.63 -0.50 18.58
C ALA A 39 -6.22 -0.67 20.03
N ASP A 40 -6.62 -1.79 20.63
CA ASP A 40 -6.07 -2.23 21.91
C ASP A 40 -4.69 -2.88 21.70
N GLU A 41 -3.99 -3.13 22.80
CA GLU A 41 -2.66 -3.76 22.79
C GLU A 41 -2.67 -5.08 22.01
N ARG A 42 -3.72 -5.91 22.18
CA ARG A 42 -3.85 -7.18 21.48
C ARG A 42 -3.94 -7.00 19.96
N THR A 43 -4.70 -6.01 19.50
CA THR A 43 -4.88 -5.72 18.08
C THR A 43 -3.61 -5.15 17.47
N MET A 44 -2.96 -4.21 18.16
CA MET A 44 -1.65 -3.69 17.73
C MET A 44 -0.60 -4.80 17.64
N THR A 45 -0.51 -5.65 18.66
CA THR A 45 0.41 -6.80 18.68
C THR A 45 0.20 -7.71 17.46
N LYS A 46 -1.05 -7.98 17.07
CA LYS A 46 -1.34 -8.76 15.86
C LYS A 46 -0.83 -8.11 14.57
N TYR A 47 -0.99 -6.79 14.44
CA TYR A 47 -0.50 -6.06 13.27
C TYR A 47 1.02 -6.04 13.21
N ILE A 48 1.68 -5.83 14.36
CA ILE A 48 3.15 -5.89 14.48
C ILE A 48 3.66 -7.28 14.10
N ILE A 49 3.04 -8.36 14.62
CA ILE A 49 3.40 -9.74 14.25
C ILE A 49 3.26 -9.95 12.74
N GLY A 50 2.19 -9.44 12.12
CA GLY A 50 1.99 -9.52 10.67
C GLY A 50 3.14 -8.86 9.90
N ALA A 51 3.52 -7.64 10.28
CA ALA A 51 4.61 -6.90 9.64
C ALA A 51 5.98 -7.58 9.84
N ILE A 52 6.28 -8.02 11.07
CA ILE A 52 7.53 -8.74 11.37
C ILE A 52 7.59 -10.08 10.63
N SER A 53 6.47 -10.79 10.48
CA SER A 53 6.42 -12.04 9.72
C SER A 53 6.80 -11.85 8.25
N GLU A 54 6.49 -10.70 7.65
CA GLU A 54 6.93 -10.38 6.29
C GLU A 54 8.44 -10.12 6.26
N LEU A 55 8.96 -9.30 7.20
CA LEU A 55 10.39 -9.00 7.32
C LEU A 55 11.25 -10.24 7.56
N ASP A 56 10.75 -11.22 8.33
CA ASP A 56 11.47 -12.43 8.72
C ASP A 56 11.27 -13.61 7.74
N THR A 57 10.69 -13.35 6.56
CA THR A 57 10.51 -14.39 5.54
C THR A 57 11.86 -15.03 5.17
N PRO A 58 12.02 -16.36 5.28
CA PRO A 58 13.26 -17.02 4.94
C PRO A 58 13.66 -16.80 3.47
N LEU A 59 14.85 -16.25 3.26
CA LEU A 59 15.39 -16.01 1.93
C LEU A 59 16.29 -17.17 1.47
N ASN A 60 16.05 -17.65 0.25
CA ASN A 60 16.99 -18.54 -0.44
C ASN A 60 18.25 -17.78 -0.90
N ALA A 61 19.25 -18.51 -1.42
CA ALA A 61 20.53 -17.90 -1.81
C ALA A 61 20.40 -16.79 -2.86
N SER A 62 19.52 -16.97 -3.86
CA SER A 62 19.28 -15.95 -4.90
C SER A 62 18.67 -14.69 -4.31
N ALA A 63 17.61 -14.84 -3.51
CA ALA A 63 16.92 -13.70 -2.89
C ALA A 63 17.82 -12.93 -1.92
N LYS A 64 18.74 -13.61 -1.21
CA LYS A 64 19.77 -12.95 -0.40
C LYS A 64 20.72 -12.11 -1.26
N GLY A 65 21.12 -12.62 -2.43
CA GLY A 65 21.94 -11.87 -3.40
C GLY A 65 21.22 -10.63 -3.92
N ASP A 66 19.94 -10.77 -4.29
CA ASP A 66 19.12 -9.66 -4.79
C ASP A 66 18.93 -8.57 -3.73
N LEU A 67 18.67 -8.97 -2.47
CA LEU A 67 18.58 -8.04 -1.34
C LEU A 67 19.91 -7.32 -1.14
N ALA A 68 21.04 -8.04 -1.03
CA ALA A 68 22.35 -7.44 -0.80
C ALA A 68 22.74 -6.44 -1.91
N MET A 69 22.49 -6.80 -3.17
CA MET A 69 22.76 -5.92 -4.30
C MET A 69 21.86 -4.68 -4.28
N THR A 70 20.56 -4.84 -4.03
CA THR A 70 19.61 -3.73 -3.98
C THR A 70 19.95 -2.78 -2.83
N SER A 71 20.24 -3.32 -1.64
CA SER A 71 20.66 -2.55 -0.47
C SER A 71 21.94 -1.77 -0.73
N TRP A 72 22.94 -2.39 -1.38
CA TRP A 72 24.19 -1.73 -1.73
C TRP A 72 23.97 -0.52 -2.64
N PHE A 73 23.21 -0.69 -3.73
CA PHE A 73 22.91 0.42 -4.65
C PHE A 73 22.03 1.51 -4.02
N ALA A 74 21.17 1.15 -3.08
CA ALA A 74 20.33 2.07 -2.33
C ALA A 74 21.07 2.74 -1.14
N GLY A 75 22.31 2.34 -0.85
CA GLY A 75 23.09 2.85 0.29
C GLY A 75 22.51 2.46 1.65
N LEU A 76 21.81 1.32 1.74
CA LEU A 76 21.20 0.83 2.96
C LEU A 76 22.21 0.04 3.79
N THR A 77 22.26 0.37 5.08
CA THR A 77 23.11 -0.26 6.08
C THR A 77 22.33 -1.28 6.91
N GLU A 78 23.03 -2.17 7.62
CA GLU A 78 22.37 -3.08 8.57
C GLU A 78 21.66 -2.30 9.69
N GLU A 79 22.23 -1.16 10.09
CA GLU A 79 21.63 -0.24 11.06
C GLU A 79 20.29 0.33 10.56
N ASP A 80 20.14 0.61 9.26
CA ASP A 80 18.86 1.05 8.69
C ASP A 80 17.79 -0.05 8.80
N PHE A 81 18.15 -1.31 8.54
CA PHE A 81 17.24 -2.44 8.69
C PHE A 81 16.86 -2.68 10.15
N GLN A 82 17.83 -2.57 11.05
CA GLN A 82 17.59 -2.72 12.48
C GLN A 82 16.68 -1.61 13.01
N LYS A 83 16.91 -0.37 12.58
CA LYS A 83 16.05 0.76 12.91
C LYS A 83 14.62 0.56 12.42
N GLU A 84 14.44 0.14 11.16
CA GLU A 84 13.09 -0.14 10.61
C GLU A 84 12.37 -1.23 11.42
N ARG A 85 13.08 -2.28 11.85
CA ARG A 85 12.52 -3.31 12.73
C ARG A 85 12.07 -2.74 14.07
N GLU A 86 12.89 -1.91 14.70
CA GLU A 86 12.57 -1.27 15.98
C GLU A 86 11.34 -0.36 15.85
N GLU A 87 11.27 0.44 14.78
CA GLU A 87 10.10 1.28 14.47
C GLU A 87 8.81 0.45 14.31
N VAL A 88 8.89 -0.74 13.69
CA VAL A 88 7.74 -1.66 13.58
C VAL A 88 7.36 -2.26 14.94
N LEU A 89 8.34 -2.67 15.76
CA LEU A 89 8.09 -3.27 17.07
C LEU A 89 7.51 -2.29 18.09
N ASP A 90 7.91 -1.02 18.00
CA ASP A 90 7.48 0.04 18.93
C ASP A 90 6.20 0.76 18.47
N ALA A 91 5.69 0.44 17.27
CA ALA A 91 4.56 1.12 16.64
C ALA A 91 3.31 1.18 17.54
N GLN A 92 2.73 2.37 17.67
CA GLN A 92 1.53 2.65 18.45
C GLN A 92 0.35 3.06 17.56
N PRO A 93 -0.92 3.05 18.07
CA PRO A 93 -2.07 3.53 17.31
C PRO A 93 -1.89 4.95 16.75
N GLU A 94 -1.15 5.81 17.45
CA GLU A 94 -0.78 7.15 17.02
C GLU A 94 0.01 7.15 15.70
N ASP A 95 0.89 6.17 15.49
CA ASP A 95 1.70 6.07 14.28
C ASP A 95 0.86 5.65 13.08
N ILE A 96 -0.11 4.75 13.30
CA ILE A 96 -1.11 4.40 12.28
C ILE A 96 -1.96 5.63 11.90
N ARG A 97 -2.34 6.46 12.88
CA ARG A 97 -3.06 7.72 12.61
C ARG A 97 -2.26 8.70 11.76
N LYS A 98 -0.93 8.77 11.95
CA LYS A 98 -0.04 9.63 11.14
C LYS A 98 -0.06 9.23 9.65
N LEU A 99 -0.33 7.97 9.32
CA LEU A 99 -0.43 7.49 7.92
C LEU A 99 -1.61 8.11 7.14
N SER A 100 -2.58 8.74 7.83
CA SER A 100 -3.67 9.48 7.20
C SER A 100 -3.15 10.52 6.19
N ALA A 101 -2.04 11.19 6.49
CA ALA A 101 -1.43 12.17 5.60
C ALA A 101 -0.90 11.54 4.30
N ALA A 102 -0.27 10.37 4.38
CA ALA A 102 0.22 9.65 3.21
C ALA A 102 -0.95 9.13 2.36
N ALA A 103 -2.01 8.61 2.99
CA ALA A 103 -3.22 8.21 2.28
C ALA A 103 -3.88 9.39 1.55
N GLN A 104 -3.96 10.57 2.18
CA GLN A 104 -4.48 11.77 1.54
C GLN A 104 -3.64 12.19 0.34
N ALA A 105 -2.30 12.17 0.46
CA ALA A 105 -1.40 12.51 -0.64
C ALA A 105 -1.58 11.62 -1.88
N ILE A 106 -1.86 10.32 -1.69
CA ILE A 106 -2.16 9.41 -2.82
C ILE A 106 -3.46 9.81 -3.52
N LEU A 107 -4.48 10.19 -2.77
CA LEU A 107 -5.77 10.60 -3.34
C LEU A 107 -5.67 11.94 -4.07
N ASP A 108 -4.92 12.89 -3.51
CA ASP A 108 -4.73 14.23 -4.09
C ASP A 108 -3.95 14.18 -5.41
N ALA A 109 -3.07 13.18 -5.58
CA ALA A 109 -2.38 12.94 -6.85
C ALA A 109 -3.34 12.53 -7.98
N ASP A 110 -4.52 12.02 -7.64
CA ASP A 110 -5.64 11.67 -8.53
C ASP A 110 -5.29 10.76 -9.73
N ASN A 111 -4.24 9.95 -9.59
CA ASN A 111 -3.78 9.04 -10.64
C ASN A 111 -4.53 7.72 -10.58
N ARG A 112 -5.47 7.52 -11.51
CA ARG A 112 -6.36 6.35 -11.55
C ARG A 112 -6.15 5.55 -12.83
N CYS A 113 -5.96 4.24 -12.69
CA CYS A 113 -5.93 3.29 -13.81
C CYS A 113 -6.81 2.09 -13.45
N VAL A 114 -7.74 1.75 -14.35
CA VAL A 114 -8.73 0.69 -14.13
C VAL A 114 -8.72 -0.25 -15.33
N ILE A 115 -8.67 -1.54 -15.04
CA ILE A 115 -8.89 -2.60 -16.02
C ILE A 115 -10.19 -3.30 -15.61
N GLY A 116 -11.19 -3.28 -16.50
CA GLY A 116 -12.51 -3.85 -16.24
C GLY A 116 -13.22 -4.24 -17.52
N SER A 117 -14.36 -4.92 -17.39
CA SER A 117 -15.22 -5.22 -18.54
C SER A 117 -15.85 -3.94 -19.09
N GLU A 118 -16.12 -3.94 -20.40
CA GLU A 118 -16.83 -2.85 -21.08
C GLU A 118 -18.12 -2.47 -20.35
N SER A 119 -18.93 -3.47 -19.97
CA SER A 119 -20.18 -3.25 -19.23
C SER A 119 -20.05 -2.48 -17.91
N VAL A 120 -18.94 -2.67 -17.17
CA VAL A 120 -18.69 -1.95 -15.91
C VAL A 120 -18.20 -0.53 -16.20
N LEU A 121 -17.32 -0.39 -17.20
CA LEU A 121 -16.73 0.89 -17.58
C LEU A 121 -17.73 1.81 -18.29
N GLU A 122 -18.68 1.29 -19.06
CA GLU A 122 -19.78 2.08 -19.63
C GLU A 122 -20.73 2.61 -18.56
N LYS A 123 -21.00 1.80 -17.53
CA LYS A 123 -21.94 2.15 -16.47
C LYS A 123 -21.37 3.17 -15.48
N ASP A 124 -20.12 2.98 -15.07
CA ASP A 124 -19.52 3.70 -13.93
C ASP A 124 -18.27 4.51 -14.31
N GLY A 125 -17.91 4.57 -15.59
CA GLY A 125 -16.67 5.17 -16.09
C GLY A 125 -16.65 6.70 -16.17
N ASP A 126 -17.73 7.39 -15.79
CA ASP A 126 -17.79 8.86 -15.67
C ASP A 126 -16.78 9.43 -14.67
N VAL A 127 -16.19 8.58 -13.82
CA VAL A 127 -15.13 8.92 -12.89
C VAL A 127 -13.71 8.85 -13.48
N LEU A 128 -13.59 8.49 -14.75
CA LEU A 128 -12.33 8.35 -15.49
C LEU A 128 -12.25 9.39 -16.61
N SER A 129 -11.04 9.90 -16.87
CA SER A 129 -10.82 10.91 -17.91
C SER A 129 -10.84 10.32 -19.32
N VAL A 130 -10.47 9.05 -19.48
CA VAL A 130 -10.41 8.37 -20.77
C VAL A 130 -10.63 6.86 -20.59
N ILE A 131 -11.38 6.27 -21.51
CA ILE A 131 -11.59 4.81 -21.60
C ILE A 131 -11.12 4.36 -22.98
N ARG A 132 -10.31 3.30 -23.03
CA ARG A 132 -9.78 2.74 -24.28
C ARG A 132 -9.85 1.21 -24.25
N PRO A 133 -10.05 0.56 -25.41
CA PRO A 133 -9.86 -0.88 -25.51
C PRO A 133 -8.43 -1.26 -25.13
N LEU A 134 -8.27 -2.28 -24.28
CA LEU A 134 -6.97 -2.77 -23.83
C LEU A 134 -6.20 -3.47 -24.95
N VAL A 135 -6.91 -4.13 -25.87
CA VAL A 135 -6.36 -4.78 -27.05
C VAL A 135 -6.90 -4.03 -28.27
N GLN A 136 -6.00 -3.53 -29.11
CA GLN A 136 -6.34 -2.98 -30.42
C GLN A 136 -6.31 -4.15 -31.41
N GLY A 137 -7.45 -4.45 -32.01
CA GLY A 137 -7.54 -5.36 -33.16
C GLY A 137 -7.04 -4.69 -34.44
#